data_AF-A0ABC8L7S2-F1
#
_entry.id   AF-A0ABC8L7S2-F1
#
_cell.length_a   1.000
_cell.length_b   1.000
_cell.length_c   1.000
_cell.angle_alpha   90.00
_cell.angle_beta   90.00
_cell.angle_gamma   90.00
#
_symmetry.space_group_name_H-M   'P 1'
#
loop_
_entity.id
_entity.type
_entity.pdbx_description
1 polymer ?
#
loop_
_entity_poly.entity_id
_entity_poly.type
_entity_poly.pdbx_seq_one_letter_code
_entity_poly.pdbx_strand_id
1 'polypeptide(L)'
;MASIISKMQKKKENYTLKELKSLGCDLLSSRAHINNLPLLLSFISPQSPPQFVVEALLSLQSFFTPLLSQLPSSSSSSSHPSSTKRPRSEEEDNDDTTKTAEVDEDPEVVFKAWLRSNFDEFVKLLLDVLVSDQSEDTLRDIVLGTLMEFVKLLNAGRFHSSIYNRILNAIIHSAVETDVFLDILNSKYFNYIDVRYFTYISMEKFVKTLEASAVSVENNETENESKDSMELSIRKIYQVLSRIPPPQKQAEKSDHEMWSGSDESSSEKPKEKKKKNKDQDSNLLSPTTIAKRMKLKFTKAWISFLRLPLPLDVYKEVLASIHQTVIPHLSNPAMLCDFLTKSYDIGGVVSVMALSSLFILMTEHGLEYPNFYEKLYALLVPSVFVAKHRARFLQLLDACLRSSLLPAYLAASFTKKLSRLSLSVPPSGSLVITALIYNLLRRHPTINHLVHQEPVENANEANSEADEDSESRPKTNKKLGIDYFNSQDTDLKKTGAMRSSLWEIDTLRHHYCPPVSRFVSSLETDLTIRAKTTEMKIEDFSSGSYATIFGDEIRRRVKQVPLAFYKAVPTSLFEDSDFPGWTFTIPQEEGKC
;
A
#
# COMPACT_ATOMS: atom_id res chain seq x y z
N MET A 1 45.54 0.53 -19.68
CA MET A 1 44.63 1.37 -18.87
C MET A 1 45.16 1.64 -17.45
N ALA A 2 45.46 0.62 -16.64
CA ALA A 2 45.81 0.79 -15.20
C ALA A 2 46.83 1.91 -14.87
N SER A 3 47.90 2.08 -15.64
CA SER A 3 48.92 3.13 -15.42
C SER A 3 48.45 4.58 -15.65
N ILE A 4 47.27 4.79 -16.24
CA ILE A 4 46.67 6.12 -16.41
C ILE A 4 45.82 6.46 -15.18
N ILE A 5 45.04 5.49 -14.69
CA ILE A 5 44.19 5.61 -13.50
C ILE A 5 45.05 5.94 -12.27
N SER A 6 46.17 5.23 -12.07
CA SER A 6 47.10 5.52 -10.96
C SER A 6 47.81 6.88 -11.08
N LYS A 7 48.04 7.37 -12.31
CA LYS A 7 48.54 8.74 -12.55
C LYS A 7 47.49 9.82 -12.28
N MET A 8 46.20 9.53 -12.45
CA MET A 8 45.11 10.46 -12.12
C MET A 8 44.78 10.46 -10.63
N GLN A 9 44.82 9.30 -9.95
CA GLN A 9 44.71 9.23 -8.49
C GLN A 9 45.81 10.05 -7.80
N LYS A 10 47.08 9.88 -8.19
CA LYS A 10 48.21 10.72 -7.73
C LYS A 10 48.15 12.20 -8.15
N LYS A 11 47.19 12.60 -8.98
CA LYS A 11 46.90 14.01 -9.28
C LYS A 11 45.80 14.59 -8.40
N LYS A 12 44.77 13.81 -8.02
CA LYS A 12 43.65 14.29 -7.18
C LYS A 12 44.13 14.93 -5.87
N GLU A 13 45.14 14.36 -5.23
CA GLU A 13 45.65 14.78 -3.92
C GLU A 13 46.28 16.19 -3.92
N ASN A 14 46.67 16.72 -5.08
CA ASN A 14 47.41 17.98 -5.20
C ASN A 14 46.57 19.19 -5.67
N TYR A 15 45.26 19.04 -5.90
CA TYR A 15 44.40 20.17 -6.33
C TYR A 15 43.67 20.79 -5.14
N THR A 16 43.74 22.11 -4.99
CA THR A 16 42.88 22.87 -4.09
C THR A 16 41.54 23.19 -4.74
N LEU A 17 40.52 23.48 -3.92
CA LEU A 17 39.18 23.86 -4.41
C LEU A 17 39.20 25.14 -5.27
N LYS A 18 40.17 26.05 -5.04
CA LYS A 18 40.38 27.23 -5.89
C LYS A 18 40.88 26.89 -7.29
N GLU A 19 41.77 25.90 -7.41
CA GLU A 19 42.30 25.44 -8.70
C GLU A 19 41.26 24.63 -9.46
N LEU A 20 40.40 23.88 -8.76
CA LEU A 20 39.24 23.22 -9.36
C LEU A 20 38.28 24.26 -9.97
N LYS A 21 38.02 25.37 -9.25
CA LYS A 21 37.21 26.49 -9.72
C LYS A 21 37.81 27.17 -10.95
N SER A 22 39.13 27.41 -11.00
CA SER A 22 39.77 27.95 -12.21
C SER A 22 39.70 26.99 -13.39
N LEU A 23 39.87 25.68 -13.20
CA LEU A 23 39.68 24.68 -14.28
C LEU A 23 38.27 24.71 -14.87
N GLY A 24 37.25 24.99 -14.06
CA GLY A 24 35.87 25.25 -14.49
C GLY A 24 35.73 26.55 -15.28
N CYS A 25 36.28 27.67 -14.80
CA CYS A 25 36.29 28.93 -15.53
C CYS A 25 37.04 28.85 -16.87
N ASP A 26 38.14 28.11 -16.93
CA ASP A 26 38.92 27.89 -18.15
C ASP A 26 38.12 27.08 -19.18
N LEU A 27 37.38 26.05 -18.74
CA LEU A 27 36.50 25.25 -19.60
C LEU A 27 35.36 26.10 -20.21
N LEU A 28 34.86 27.09 -19.47
CA LEU A 28 33.84 28.04 -19.95
C LEU A 28 34.41 29.13 -20.89
N SER A 29 35.71 29.46 -20.79
CA SER A 29 36.30 30.58 -21.52
C SER A 29 36.70 30.25 -22.96
N SER A 30 37.14 29.03 -23.25
CA SER A 30 37.59 28.64 -24.60
C SER A 30 37.55 27.14 -24.86
N ARG A 31 37.19 26.76 -26.10
CA ARG A 31 37.31 25.38 -26.62
C ARG A 31 38.74 24.83 -26.53
N ALA A 32 39.77 25.69 -26.41
CA ALA A 32 41.16 25.25 -26.19
C ALA A 32 41.37 24.49 -24.87
N HIS A 33 40.54 24.76 -23.85
CA HIS A 33 40.64 24.14 -22.52
C HIS A 33 39.76 22.90 -22.35
N ILE A 34 39.20 22.35 -23.43
CA ILE A 34 38.24 21.23 -23.37
C ILE A 34 38.82 19.93 -22.79
N ASN A 35 40.16 19.80 -22.76
CA ASN A 35 40.88 18.73 -22.05
C ASN A 35 40.73 18.80 -20.51
N ASN A 36 40.19 19.90 -19.96
CA ASN A 36 39.79 20.00 -18.56
C ASN A 36 38.51 19.20 -18.27
N LEU A 37 37.69 18.90 -19.28
CA LEU A 37 36.40 18.20 -19.10
C LEU A 37 36.56 16.81 -18.45
N PRO A 38 37.44 15.90 -18.91
CA PRO A 38 37.65 14.61 -18.24
C PRO A 38 38.32 14.74 -16.86
N LEU A 39 39.10 15.80 -16.63
CA LEU A 39 39.70 16.07 -15.32
C LEU A 39 38.62 16.43 -14.29
N LEU A 40 37.70 17.34 -14.65
CA LEU A 40 36.56 17.70 -13.80
C LEU A 40 35.62 16.51 -13.57
N LEU A 41 35.33 15.71 -14.60
CA LEU A 41 34.56 14.48 -14.46
C LEU A 41 35.20 13.51 -13.45
N SER A 42 36.52 13.38 -13.44
CA SER A 42 37.21 12.49 -12.49
C SER A 42 36.98 12.87 -11.01
N PHE A 43 36.67 14.13 -10.70
CA PHE A 43 36.33 14.56 -9.34
C PHE A 43 34.90 14.15 -8.91
N ILE A 44 33.99 13.88 -9.84
CA ILE A 44 32.67 13.33 -9.54
C ILE A 44 32.79 11.82 -9.31
N SER A 45 33.08 11.45 -8.07
CA SER A 45 33.00 10.07 -7.59
C SER A 45 32.61 10.07 -6.12
N PRO A 46 31.88 9.06 -5.61
CA PRO A 46 31.44 9.01 -4.22
C PRO A 46 32.57 8.90 -3.17
N GLN A 47 33.82 8.73 -3.59
CA GLN A 47 35.02 8.78 -2.74
C GLN A 47 35.69 10.17 -2.72
N SER A 48 35.20 11.15 -3.49
CA SER A 48 35.69 12.54 -3.44
C SER A 48 35.00 13.32 -2.32
N PRO A 49 35.68 14.25 -1.63
CA PRO A 49 35.04 15.12 -0.63
C PRO A 49 33.92 15.97 -1.26
N PRO A 50 32.78 16.15 -0.58
CA PRO A 50 31.54 16.67 -1.18
C PRO A 50 31.70 18.09 -1.75
N GLN A 51 32.50 18.94 -1.11
CA GLN A 51 32.77 20.31 -1.59
C GLN A 51 33.42 20.34 -2.98
N PHE A 52 34.27 19.36 -3.31
CA PHE A 52 34.91 19.24 -4.62
C PHE A 52 33.93 18.65 -5.64
N VAL A 53 33.04 17.73 -5.22
CA VAL A 53 31.97 17.22 -6.08
C VAL A 53 31.01 18.34 -6.49
N VAL A 54 30.60 19.21 -5.56
CA VAL A 54 29.70 20.34 -5.84
C VAL A 54 30.34 21.37 -6.78
N GLU A 55 31.59 21.79 -6.55
CA GLU A 55 32.26 22.78 -7.42
C GLU A 55 32.53 22.21 -8.84
N ALA A 56 32.87 20.92 -8.96
CA ALA A 56 32.96 20.23 -10.26
C ALA A 56 31.58 20.12 -10.94
N LEU A 57 30.54 19.75 -10.20
CA LEU A 57 29.16 19.65 -10.68
C LEU A 57 28.64 20.99 -11.21
N LEU A 58 28.84 22.09 -10.49
CA LEU A 58 28.42 23.43 -10.92
C LEU A 58 29.18 23.89 -12.18
N SER A 59 30.48 23.60 -12.25
CA SER A 59 31.32 23.88 -13.42
C SER A 59 30.87 23.09 -14.66
N LEU A 60 30.54 21.81 -14.49
CA LEU A 60 30.11 20.93 -15.57
C LEU A 60 28.66 21.20 -16.00
N GLN A 61 27.76 21.49 -15.06
CA GLN A 61 26.38 21.92 -15.32
C GLN A 61 26.37 23.22 -16.13
N SER A 62 27.14 24.23 -15.73
CA SER A 62 27.23 25.52 -16.46
C SER A 62 27.88 25.38 -17.84
N PHE A 63 28.82 24.44 -18.04
CA PHE A 63 29.37 24.13 -19.37
C PHE A 63 28.37 23.38 -20.26
N PHE A 64 27.72 22.34 -19.74
CA PHE A 64 26.84 21.50 -20.55
C PHE A 64 25.49 22.16 -20.85
N THR A 65 24.88 22.88 -19.91
CA THR A 65 23.52 23.46 -20.06
C THR A 65 23.31 24.26 -21.35
N PRO A 66 24.21 25.19 -21.75
CA PRO A 66 24.10 25.91 -23.03
C PRO A 66 24.26 25.02 -24.28
N LEU A 67 24.90 23.86 -24.14
CA LEU A 67 25.22 22.93 -25.23
C LEU A 67 24.18 21.79 -25.38
N LEU A 68 23.29 21.58 -24.40
CA LEU A 68 22.32 20.47 -24.40
C LEU A 68 21.41 20.45 -25.64
N SER A 69 21.03 21.63 -26.14
CA SER A 69 20.21 21.80 -27.34
C SER A 69 20.94 21.51 -28.66
N GLN A 70 22.27 21.40 -28.63
CA GLN A 70 23.15 21.15 -29.79
C GLN A 70 23.71 19.72 -29.80
N LEU A 71 23.41 18.91 -28.78
CA LEU A 71 23.85 17.52 -28.69
C LEU A 71 23.08 16.61 -29.66
N PRO A 72 23.75 15.65 -30.33
CA PRO A 72 23.07 14.68 -31.19
C PRO A 72 22.17 13.74 -30.38
N SER A 73 21.01 13.40 -30.95
CA SER A 73 20.09 12.40 -30.39
C SER A 73 20.75 11.03 -30.28
N SER A 74 20.50 10.30 -29.19
CA SER A 74 21.14 9.00 -28.92
C SER A 74 20.76 7.86 -29.90
N SER A 75 19.97 8.15 -30.93
CA SER A 75 19.61 7.25 -32.02
C SER A 75 20.50 7.38 -33.26
N SER A 76 21.37 8.39 -33.36
CA SER A 76 22.18 8.64 -34.57
C SER A 76 23.59 8.04 -34.56
N SER A 77 23.97 7.27 -33.52
CA SER A 77 25.32 6.71 -33.35
C SER A 77 25.43 5.21 -33.62
N SER A 78 24.38 4.57 -34.14
CA SER A 78 24.31 3.11 -34.33
C SER A 78 24.38 2.66 -35.81
N SER A 79 25.16 3.35 -36.65
CA SER A 79 25.37 3.02 -38.06
C SER A 79 26.77 2.45 -38.33
N HIS A 80 27.05 1.25 -37.81
CA HIS A 80 28.20 0.47 -38.31
C HIS A 80 27.93 -0.01 -39.75
N PRO A 81 28.82 0.23 -40.73
CA PRO A 81 28.62 -0.21 -42.11
C PRO A 81 28.99 -1.69 -42.29
N SER A 82 28.06 -2.60 -41.96
CA SER A 82 28.19 -4.02 -42.33
C SER A 82 27.79 -4.24 -43.79
N SER A 83 28.74 -4.65 -44.63
CA SER A 83 28.56 -4.76 -46.09
C SER A 83 27.94 -6.08 -46.54
N THR A 84 26.80 -6.03 -47.26
CA THR A 84 26.41 -7.08 -48.22
C THR A 84 25.56 -6.53 -49.37
N LYS A 85 26.19 -6.31 -50.54
CA LYS A 85 25.56 -6.45 -51.86
C LYS A 85 26.63 -6.48 -52.96
N ARG A 86 26.84 -7.65 -53.59
CA ARG A 86 27.53 -7.78 -54.87
C ARG A 86 26.64 -7.25 -56.00
N PRO A 87 27.21 -6.76 -57.10
CA PRO A 87 27.31 -7.61 -58.31
C PRO A 87 28.73 -8.09 -58.65
N ARG A 88 28.83 -8.88 -59.72
CA ARG A 88 30.04 -9.18 -60.53
C ARG A 88 30.46 -7.91 -61.30
N SER A 89 31.73 -7.63 -61.64
CA SER A 89 32.59 -8.29 -62.66
C SER A 89 31.83 -8.54 -64.00
N GLU A 90 32.43 -8.46 -65.18
CA GLU A 90 33.83 -8.50 -65.65
C GLU A 90 34.10 -7.29 -66.64
N GLU A 91 35.29 -6.79 -67.05
CA GLU A 91 36.74 -6.89 -66.73
C GLU A 91 37.54 -5.75 -67.49
N GLU A 92 38.88 -5.60 -67.30
CA GLU A 92 39.88 -4.77 -68.09
C GLU A 92 39.81 -3.21 -68.08
N ASP A 93 40.90 -2.39 -68.14
CA ASP A 93 42.37 -2.56 -67.96
C ASP A 93 43.10 -1.18 -67.68
N ASN A 94 44.35 -1.21 -67.16
CA ASN A 94 45.42 -0.16 -67.04
C ASN A 94 45.12 1.38 -67.05
N ASP A 95 45.56 2.13 -66.01
CA ASP A 95 46.74 3.05 -66.04
C ASP A 95 47.09 3.61 -64.61
N ASP A 96 48.21 4.35 -64.48
CA ASP A 96 48.89 4.77 -63.24
C ASP A 96 48.39 6.09 -62.58
N THR A 97 48.71 6.26 -61.30
CA THR A 97 48.59 7.45 -60.43
C THR A 97 47.17 7.96 -60.09
N THR A 98 46.75 7.81 -58.82
CA THR A 98 46.66 8.93 -57.85
C THR A 98 46.12 8.53 -56.47
N LYS A 99 46.67 9.18 -55.43
CA LYS A 99 46.10 9.50 -54.10
C LYS A 99 45.18 8.50 -53.39
N THR A 100 45.62 8.07 -52.21
CA THR A 100 44.74 7.59 -51.12
C THR A 100 43.65 8.61 -50.81
N ALA A 101 42.39 8.25 -51.06
CA ALA A 101 41.23 8.99 -50.57
C ALA A 101 40.92 8.55 -49.14
N GLU A 102 41.46 9.29 -48.17
CA GLU A 102 40.96 9.22 -46.79
C GLU A 102 39.51 9.74 -46.79
N VAL A 103 38.59 8.99 -46.18
CA VAL A 103 37.22 9.45 -46.00
C VAL A 103 37.21 10.31 -44.75
N ASP A 104 37.41 11.63 -44.95
CA ASP A 104 37.28 12.63 -43.89
C ASP A 104 35.87 12.54 -43.26
N GLU A 105 35.77 11.91 -42.08
CA GLU A 105 34.65 12.14 -41.19
C GLU A 105 34.73 13.60 -40.70
N ASP A 106 33.64 14.36 -40.91
CA ASP A 106 33.57 15.76 -40.48
C ASP A 106 33.99 15.89 -39.00
N PRO A 107 35.07 16.62 -38.68
CA PRO A 107 35.59 16.71 -37.33
C PRO A 107 34.58 17.32 -36.34
N GLU A 108 33.59 18.09 -36.81
CA GLU A 108 32.50 18.58 -35.97
C GLU A 108 31.53 17.46 -35.56
N VAL A 109 31.34 16.43 -36.38
CA VAL A 109 30.54 15.23 -36.05
C VAL A 109 31.27 14.37 -35.02
N VAL A 110 32.56 14.10 -35.23
CA VAL A 110 33.41 13.36 -34.27
C VAL A 110 33.45 14.08 -32.92
N PHE A 111 33.61 15.41 -32.93
CA PHE A 111 33.58 16.24 -31.73
C PHE A 111 32.23 16.19 -30.99
N LYS A 112 31.11 16.28 -31.71
CA LYS A 112 29.75 16.17 -31.13
C LYS A 112 29.50 14.79 -30.53
N ALA A 113 29.97 13.71 -31.16
CA ALA A 113 29.88 12.36 -30.62
C ALA A 113 30.72 12.20 -29.34
N TRP A 114 31.94 12.73 -29.31
CA TRP A 114 32.80 12.74 -28.12
C TRP A 114 32.16 13.54 -26.97
N LEU A 115 31.62 14.73 -27.23
CA LEU A 115 30.98 15.57 -26.21
C LEU A 115 29.70 14.92 -25.68
N ARG A 116 28.93 14.24 -26.55
CA ARG A 116 27.76 13.43 -26.14
C ARG A 116 28.16 12.26 -25.23
N SER A 117 29.29 11.60 -25.50
CA SER A 117 29.82 10.50 -24.68
C SER A 117 30.25 10.99 -23.28
N ASN A 118 30.98 12.10 -23.21
CA ASN A 118 31.36 12.73 -21.94
C ASN A 118 30.13 13.14 -21.11
N PHE A 119 29.01 13.55 -21.75
CA PHE A 119 27.75 13.80 -21.05
C PHE A 119 27.06 12.52 -20.54
N ASP A 120 27.09 11.41 -21.30
CA ASP A 120 26.53 10.13 -20.79
C ASP A 120 27.35 9.54 -19.63
N GLU A 121 28.67 9.79 -19.63
CA GLU A 121 29.58 9.51 -18.51
C GLU A 121 29.29 10.42 -17.31
N PHE A 122 29.14 11.74 -17.52
CA PHE A 122 28.72 12.70 -16.48
C PHE A 122 27.42 12.28 -15.80
N VAL A 123 26.37 11.97 -16.57
CA VAL A 123 25.09 11.48 -16.03
C VAL A 123 25.26 10.15 -15.31
N LYS A 124 26.17 9.27 -15.74
CA LYS A 124 26.47 8.03 -15.01
C LYS A 124 27.12 8.34 -13.65
N LEU A 125 28.17 9.16 -13.61
CA LEU A 125 28.88 9.52 -12.38
C LEU A 125 27.97 10.25 -11.38
N LEU A 126 27.05 11.09 -11.85
CA LEU A 126 26.01 11.70 -11.00
C LEU A 126 25.05 10.65 -10.42
N LEU A 127 24.62 9.65 -11.18
CA LEU A 127 23.80 8.54 -10.67
C LEU A 127 24.56 7.69 -9.65
N ASP A 128 25.84 7.41 -9.90
CA ASP A 128 26.72 6.66 -8.99
C ASP A 128 26.93 7.42 -7.65
N VAL A 129 27.01 8.76 -7.67
CA VAL A 129 27.04 9.62 -6.45
C VAL A 129 25.68 9.67 -5.74
N LEU A 130 24.57 9.76 -6.49
CA LEU A 130 23.20 9.78 -5.95
C LEU A 130 22.86 8.48 -5.20
N VAL A 131 23.30 7.34 -5.72
CA VAL A 131 23.03 6.00 -5.18
C VAL A 131 24.04 5.55 -4.10
N SER A 132 25.14 6.27 -3.94
CA SER A 132 26.13 5.96 -2.90
C SER A 132 25.55 6.10 -1.49
N ASP A 133 25.83 5.13 -0.64
CA ASP A 133 25.58 5.19 0.80
C ASP A 133 26.37 6.33 1.48
N GLN A 134 27.57 6.61 0.99
CA GLN A 134 28.53 7.55 1.56
C GLN A 134 28.29 9.04 1.19
N SER A 135 27.22 9.36 0.46
CA SER A 135 26.89 10.75 0.10
C SER A 135 25.97 11.43 1.13
N GLU A 136 26.24 12.69 1.46
CA GLU A 136 25.36 13.51 2.31
C GLU A 136 24.02 13.79 1.63
N ASP A 137 22.93 13.91 2.39
CA ASP A 137 21.59 14.17 1.82
C ASP A 137 21.49 15.53 1.12
N THR A 138 22.28 16.51 1.58
CA THR A 138 22.50 17.81 0.92
C THR A 138 23.10 17.65 -0.48
N LEU A 139 24.08 16.76 -0.63
CA LEU A 139 24.70 16.42 -1.92
C LEU A 139 23.72 15.63 -2.80
N ARG A 140 22.96 14.69 -2.22
CA ARG A 140 21.91 13.93 -2.93
C ARG A 140 20.84 14.86 -3.51
N ASP A 141 20.40 15.88 -2.75
CA ASP A 141 19.43 16.88 -3.21
C ASP A 141 19.98 17.75 -4.35
N ILE A 142 21.22 18.24 -4.24
CA ILE A 142 21.88 19.00 -5.32
C ILE A 142 22.02 18.14 -6.59
N VAL A 143 22.51 16.91 -6.46
CA VAL A 143 22.70 15.99 -7.58
C VAL A 143 21.36 15.64 -8.24
N LEU A 144 20.33 15.31 -7.47
CA LEU A 144 18.98 15.05 -8.00
C LEU A 144 18.40 16.30 -8.68
N GLY A 145 18.66 17.50 -8.15
CA GLY A 145 18.32 18.78 -8.77
C GLY A 145 18.92 18.92 -10.17
N THR A 146 20.24 18.77 -10.32
CA THR A 146 20.89 18.86 -11.65
C THR A 146 20.40 17.80 -12.64
N LEU A 147 20.16 16.58 -12.18
CA LEU A 147 19.59 15.51 -13.00
C LEU A 147 18.16 15.84 -13.45
N MET A 148 17.34 16.48 -12.61
CA MET A 148 16.00 16.96 -12.97
C MET A 148 16.02 18.19 -13.89
N GLU A 149 17.02 19.06 -13.81
CA GLU A 149 17.26 20.11 -14.81
C GLU A 149 17.62 19.52 -16.18
N PHE A 150 18.50 18.52 -16.24
CA PHE A 150 18.81 17.83 -17.51
C PHE A 150 17.58 17.13 -18.10
N VAL A 151 16.66 16.63 -17.26
CA VAL A 151 15.35 16.11 -17.69
C VAL A 151 14.45 17.19 -18.28
N LYS A 152 14.60 18.47 -17.91
CA LYS A 152 13.85 19.62 -18.48
C LYS A 152 14.48 20.17 -19.76
N LEU A 153 15.81 20.27 -19.81
CA LEU A 153 16.53 21.03 -20.84
C LEU A 153 16.80 20.24 -22.13
N LEU A 154 17.12 18.94 -22.04
CA LEU A 154 17.68 18.17 -23.17
C LEU A 154 16.80 18.01 -24.41
N ASN A 155 15.47 18.05 -24.29
CA ASN A 155 14.56 17.93 -25.44
C ASN A 155 13.92 19.29 -25.79
N ALA A 156 14.71 20.37 -25.78
CA ALA A 156 14.23 21.74 -26.05
C ALA A 156 13.00 22.10 -25.19
N GLY A 157 13.16 22.02 -23.87
CA GLY A 157 12.11 22.29 -22.89
C GLY A 157 11.07 21.19 -22.68
N ARG A 158 11.12 20.07 -23.45
CA ARG A 158 10.25 18.89 -23.26
C ARG A 158 10.88 17.89 -22.28
N PHE A 159 10.04 17.09 -21.60
CA PHE A 159 10.49 16.06 -20.67
C PHE A 159 11.41 15.01 -21.32
N HIS A 160 12.66 14.93 -20.89
CA HIS A 160 13.61 13.92 -21.34
C HIS A 160 13.45 12.61 -20.56
N SER A 161 12.46 11.81 -20.97
CA SER A 161 12.07 10.60 -20.24
C SER A 161 13.16 9.52 -20.09
N SER A 162 14.18 9.45 -20.96
CA SER A 162 15.20 8.39 -20.88
C SER A 162 16.09 8.52 -19.64
N ILE A 163 16.55 9.74 -19.34
CA ILE A 163 17.33 10.05 -18.12
C ILE A 163 16.45 9.90 -16.89
N TYR A 164 15.19 10.34 -16.93
CA TYR A 164 14.27 10.12 -15.80
C TYR A 164 14.04 8.63 -15.51
N ASN A 165 14.01 7.78 -16.54
CA ASN A 165 14.02 6.32 -16.36
C ASN A 165 15.35 5.83 -15.75
N ARG A 166 16.52 6.37 -16.15
CA ARG A 166 17.82 6.05 -15.53
C ARG A 166 17.87 6.44 -14.04
N ILE A 167 17.38 7.64 -13.67
CA ILE A 167 17.28 8.11 -12.27
C ILE A 167 16.44 7.14 -11.43
N LEU A 168 15.20 6.86 -11.84
CA LEU A 168 14.31 5.97 -11.09
C LEU A 168 14.83 4.53 -11.04
N ASN A 169 15.49 4.04 -12.10
CA ASN A 169 16.12 2.73 -12.09
C ASN A 169 17.25 2.65 -11.07
N ALA A 170 18.08 3.70 -10.97
CA ALA A 170 19.17 3.79 -10.01
C ALA A 170 18.65 3.81 -8.56
N ILE A 171 17.56 4.55 -8.28
CA ILE A 171 16.92 4.62 -6.96
C ILE A 171 16.26 3.27 -6.56
N ILE A 172 15.68 2.53 -7.51
CA ILE A 172 15.06 1.22 -7.21
C ILE A 172 16.11 0.14 -6.91
N HIS A 173 17.22 0.12 -7.63
CA HIS A 173 18.27 -0.91 -7.46
C HIS A 173 19.42 -0.46 -6.52
N SER A 174 19.25 0.64 -5.78
CA SER A 174 20.23 1.10 -4.79
C SER A 174 20.22 0.23 -3.53
N ALA A 175 21.28 0.30 -2.73
CA ALA A 175 21.27 -0.17 -1.34
C ALA A 175 20.56 0.83 -0.39
N VAL A 176 20.69 2.14 -0.66
CA VAL A 176 20.19 3.25 0.17
C VAL A 176 18.67 3.23 0.32
N GLU A 177 18.16 3.65 1.48
CA GLU A 177 16.73 3.77 1.75
C GLU A 177 16.03 4.77 0.80
N THR A 178 14.79 4.48 0.41
CA THR A 178 14.08 5.29 -0.59
C THR A 178 13.48 6.57 -0.04
N ASP A 179 13.20 6.66 1.26
CA ASP A 179 12.42 7.77 1.82
C ASP A 179 13.14 9.13 1.65
N VAL A 180 14.48 9.17 1.74
CA VAL A 180 15.30 10.37 1.44
C VAL A 180 14.99 10.93 0.04
N PHE A 181 14.99 10.08 -0.98
CA PHE A 181 14.68 10.50 -2.35
C PHE A 181 13.19 10.79 -2.54
N LEU A 182 12.31 10.06 -1.86
CA LEU A 182 10.87 10.22 -1.97
C LEU A 182 10.36 11.51 -1.33
N ASP A 183 10.94 11.97 -0.22
CA ASP A 183 10.54 13.23 0.40
C ASP A 183 11.01 14.43 -0.44
N ILE A 184 12.18 14.36 -1.10
CA ILE A 184 12.62 15.36 -2.10
C ILE A 184 11.71 15.33 -3.34
N LEU A 185 11.45 14.15 -3.90
CA LEU A 185 10.56 14.00 -5.07
C LEU A 185 9.14 14.47 -4.77
N ASN A 186 8.59 14.16 -3.60
CA ASN A 186 7.24 14.53 -3.21
C ASN A 186 7.10 16.04 -2.92
N SER A 187 8.07 16.64 -2.22
CA SER A 187 8.03 18.07 -1.89
C SER A 187 8.28 18.98 -3.10
N LYS A 188 9.25 18.64 -3.97
CA LYS A 188 9.67 19.50 -5.09
C LYS A 188 9.04 19.15 -6.43
N TYR A 189 8.90 17.85 -6.76
CA TYR A 189 8.71 17.43 -8.16
C TYR A 189 7.36 16.75 -8.45
N PHE A 190 6.73 16.05 -7.50
CA PHE A 190 5.43 15.40 -7.71
C PHE A 190 4.25 16.37 -7.74
N ASN A 191 4.46 17.66 -7.49
CA ASN A 191 3.47 18.69 -7.80
C ASN A 191 3.18 18.74 -9.32
N TYR A 192 4.21 18.61 -10.15
CA TYR A 192 4.09 18.66 -11.61
C TYR A 192 3.38 17.44 -12.19
N ILE A 193 2.59 17.63 -13.24
CA ILE A 193 1.78 16.56 -13.83
C ILE A 193 2.58 15.64 -14.76
N ASP A 194 3.56 16.18 -15.48
CA ASP A 194 4.43 15.42 -16.39
C ASP A 194 5.36 14.49 -15.62
N VAL A 195 6.01 14.98 -14.54
CA VAL A 195 6.81 14.15 -13.62
C VAL A 195 6.00 12.92 -13.17
N ARG A 196 4.83 13.12 -12.55
CA ARG A 196 3.96 12.02 -12.08
C ARG A 196 3.60 11.04 -13.21
N TYR A 197 3.24 11.55 -14.39
CA TYR A 197 2.87 10.74 -15.54
C TYR A 197 4.02 9.85 -16.02
N PHE A 198 5.23 10.40 -16.10
CA PHE A 198 6.42 9.62 -16.46
C PHE A 198 6.90 8.70 -15.33
N THR A 199 6.64 9.01 -14.04
CA THR A 199 6.89 8.07 -12.94
C THR A 199 6.05 6.80 -13.11
N TYR A 200 4.72 6.92 -13.32
CA TYR A 200 3.86 5.76 -13.56
C TYR A 200 4.29 4.94 -14.79
N ILE A 201 4.74 5.59 -15.87
CA ILE A 201 5.29 4.90 -17.06
C ILE A 201 6.58 4.15 -16.74
N SER A 202 7.44 4.72 -15.87
CA SER A 202 8.71 4.09 -15.49
C SER A 202 8.45 2.88 -14.59
N MET A 203 7.56 2.99 -13.58
CA MET A 203 7.11 1.86 -12.77
C MET A 203 6.48 0.75 -13.63
N GLU A 204 5.64 1.09 -14.62
CA GLU A 204 5.06 0.13 -15.58
C GLU A 204 6.13 -0.64 -16.38
N LYS A 205 7.32 -0.08 -16.59
CA LYS A 205 8.45 -0.76 -17.24
C LYS A 205 9.24 -1.62 -16.26
N PHE A 206 9.65 -1.07 -15.11
CA PHE A 206 10.48 -1.80 -14.14
C PHE A 206 9.78 -3.07 -13.65
N VAL A 207 8.47 -2.97 -13.37
CA VAL A 207 7.63 -4.13 -13.02
C VAL A 207 7.67 -5.22 -14.10
N LYS A 208 7.59 -4.87 -15.39
CA LYS A 208 7.63 -5.85 -16.49
C LYS A 208 9.03 -6.43 -16.71
N THR A 209 10.08 -5.67 -16.39
CA THR A 209 11.45 -6.19 -16.38
C THR A 209 11.64 -7.22 -15.26
N LEU A 210 11.08 -6.96 -14.07
CA LEU A 210 11.05 -7.94 -12.96
C LEU A 210 10.15 -9.14 -13.26
N GLU A 211 8.99 -8.94 -13.90
CA GLU A 211 8.08 -10.00 -14.35
C GLU A 211 8.78 -10.95 -15.34
N ALA A 212 9.53 -10.40 -16.31
CA ALA A 212 10.35 -11.18 -17.24
C ALA A 212 11.53 -11.90 -16.54
N SER A 213 12.16 -11.26 -15.56
CA SER A 213 13.25 -11.85 -14.78
C SER A 213 12.78 -12.99 -13.87
N ALA A 214 11.57 -12.90 -13.31
CA ALA A 214 10.99 -13.93 -12.45
C ALA A 214 10.85 -15.27 -13.20
N VAL A 215 10.31 -15.22 -14.42
CA VAL A 215 10.12 -16.39 -15.29
C VAL A 215 11.46 -17.06 -15.66
N SER A 216 12.58 -16.30 -15.71
CA SER A 216 13.91 -16.90 -15.90
C SER A 216 14.55 -17.47 -14.63
N VAL A 217 14.16 -17.00 -13.45
CA VAL A 217 14.69 -17.49 -12.15
C VAL A 217 14.07 -18.83 -11.77
N GLU A 218 12.80 -19.09 -12.10
CA GLU A 218 12.13 -20.40 -11.92
C GLU A 218 12.82 -21.59 -12.62
N ASN A 219 13.89 -21.35 -13.38
CA ASN A 219 14.66 -22.35 -14.13
C ASN A 219 16.13 -22.52 -13.65
N ASN A 220 16.58 -21.83 -12.58
CA ASN A 220 18.00 -21.83 -12.16
C ASN A 220 18.19 -21.90 -10.64
N GLU A 221 19.05 -22.80 -10.17
CA GLU A 221 19.23 -23.16 -8.74
C GLU A 221 19.89 -22.08 -7.84
N THR A 222 20.23 -20.90 -8.36
CA THR A 222 20.84 -19.79 -7.59
C THR A 222 19.78 -18.93 -6.89
N GLU A 223 18.87 -19.55 -6.13
CA GLU A 223 17.57 -18.95 -5.80
C GLU A 223 17.61 -17.75 -4.83
N ASN A 224 18.44 -17.79 -3.78
CA ASN A 224 18.29 -16.87 -2.63
C ASN A 224 18.68 -15.42 -2.92
N GLU A 225 19.92 -15.12 -3.32
CA GLU A 225 20.39 -13.72 -3.47
C GLU A 225 19.60 -12.96 -4.56
N SER A 226 19.25 -13.63 -5.65
CA SER A 226 18.40 -13.06 -6.70
C SER A 226 16.99 -12.72 -6.21
N LYS A 227 16.45 -13.54 -5.31
CA LYS A 227 15.12 -13.35 -4.74
C LYS A 227 15.09 -12.20 -3.74
N ASP A 228 16.07 -12.12 -2.83
CA ASP A 228 16.15 -11.01 -1.87
C ASP A 228 16.31 -9.66 -2.59
N SER A 229 17.11 -9.61 -3.67
CA SER A 229 17.23 -8.42 -4.52
C SER A 229 15.93 -8.09 -5.25
N MET A 230 15.14 -9.08 -5.66
CA MET A 230 13.82 -8.89 -6.28
C MET A 230 12.79 -8.40 -5.27
N GLU A 231 12.75 -8.97 -4.05
CA GLU A 231 11.87 -8.53 -2.97
C GLU A 231 12.20 -7.08 -2.54
N LEU A 232 13.49 -6.72 -2.44
CA LEU A 232 13.92 -5.33 -2.20
C LEU A 232 13.41 -4.38 -3.30
N SER A 233 13.53 -4.78 -4.57
CA SER A 233 13.03 -4.00 -5.71
C SER A 233 11.51 -3.82 -5.66
N ILE A 234 10.76 -4.85 -5.26
CA ILE A 234 9.30 -4.79 -5.09
C ILE A 234 8.90 -3.85 -3.94
N ARG A 235 9.58 -3.92 -2.79
CA ARG A 235 9.39 -3.00 -1.64
C ARG A 235 9.56 -1.55 -2.08
N LYS A 236 10.65 -1.26 -2.81
CA LYS A 236 10.96 0.10 -3.30
C LYS A 236 9.96 0.59 -4.35
N ILE A 237 9.55 -0.25 -5.29
CA ILE A 237 8.50 0.10 -6.26
C ILE A 237 7.16 0.40 -5.56
N TYR A 238 6.81 -0.36 -4.51
CA TYR A 238 5.63 -0.07 -3.69
C TYR A 238 5.74 1.28 -2.96
N GLN A 239 6.86 1.56 -2.29
CA GLN A 239 7.11 2.85 -1.61
C GLN A 239 7.01 4.04 -2.58
N VAL A 240 7.54 3.89 -3.80
CA VAL A 240 7.36 4.89 -4.87
C VAL A 240 5.88 5.03 -5.24
N LEU A 241 5.18 3.93 -5.56
CA LEU A 241 3.78 3.96 -6.00
C LEU A 241 2.80 4.48 -4.95
N SER A 242 3.03 4.23 -3.66
CA SER A 242 2.17 4.66 -2.55
C SER A 242 2.35 6.13 -2.18
N ARG A 243 3.54 6.71 -2.42
CA ARG A 243 3.85 8.13 -2.14
C ARG A 243 3.47 9.09 -3.27
N ILE A 244 3.28 8.64 -4.52
CA ILE A 244 2.88 9.55 -5.62
C ILE A 244 1.43 10.07 -5.38
N PRO A 245 1.19 11.39 -5.44
CA PRO A 245 -0.16 11.95 -5.34
C PRO A 245 -1.13 11.35 -6.38
N PRO A 246 -2.29 10.79 -5.97
CA PRO A 246 -3.19 10.07 -6.86
C PRO A 246 -3.89 11.02 -7.84
N PRO A 247 -4.35 10.52 -9.02
CA PRO A 247 -4.97 11.36 -10.05
C PRO A 247 -6.31 11.94 -9.56
N GLN A 248 -6.35 13.26 -9.37
CA GLN A 248 -7.48 14.00 -8.83
C GLN A 248 -8.75 13.81 -9.70
N LYS A 249 -9.89 13.54 -9.06
CA LYS A 249 -11.17 13.30 -9.75
C LYS A 249 -11.75 14.52 -10.48
N GLN A 250 -11.25 15.74 -10.22
CA GLN A 250 -11.73 16.99 -10.80
C GLN A 250 -10.66 17.71 -11.67
N ALA A 251 -9.82 16.92 -12.38
CA ALA A 251 -8.70 17.42 -13.17
C ALA A 251 -9.06 18.36 -14.36
N GLU A 252 -10.32 18.77 -14.52
CA GLU A 252 -10.77 19.71 -15.56
C GLU A 252 -10.80 21.18 -15.10
N LYS A 253 -10.49 21.49 -13.84
CA LYS A 253 -10.57 22.85 -13.25
C LYS A 253 -9.29 23.36 -12.58
N SER A 254 -8.22 22.57 -12.54
CA SER A 254 -6.92 22.99 -12.02
C SER A 254 -5.94 23.24 -13.16
N ASP A 255 -5.23 24.36 -13.12
CA ASP A 255 -4.08 24.60 -13.98
C ASP A 255 -2.97 23.62 -13.60
N HIS A 256 -2.78 22.57 -14.40
CA HIS A 256 -1.79 21.53 -14.13
C HIS A 256 -0.42 21.99 -14.62
N GLU A 257 0.40 22.50 -13.70
CA GLU A 257 1.79 22.83 -13.97
C GLU A 257 2.59 21.62 -14.49
N MET A 258 3.43 21.88 -15.48
CA MET A 258 4.43 20.93 -16.01
C MET A 258 5.82 21.43 -15.66
N TRP A 259 6.71 20.51 -15.28
CA TRP A 259 8.14 20.81 -15.12
C TRP A 259 8.77 21.20 -16.47
N SER A 260 8.28 20.59 -17.54
CA SER A 260 8.63 20.88 -18.92
C SER A 260 7.94 22.16 -19.44
N GLY A 261 8.71 23.15 -19.86
CA GLY A 261 8.22 24.34 -20.58
C GLY A 261 7.75 25.52 -19.72
N SER A 262 8.09 25.57 -18.43
CA SER A 262 7.67 26.65 -17.51
C SER A 262 8.27 28.04 -17.80
N ASP A 263 9.33 28.14 -18.60
CA ASP A 263 10.22 29.31 -18.59
C ASP A 263 10.06 30.24 -19.82
N GLU A 264 9.25 29.89 -20.82
CA GLU A 264 9.03 30.70 -22.05
C GLU A 264 7.78 31.61 -21.98
N SER A 265 7.44 32.17 -20.81
CA SER A 265 6.24 33.02 -20.66
C SER A 265 6.46 34.34 -19.92
N SER A 266 7.51 35.10 -20.26
CA SER A 266 7.67 36.50 -19.81
C SER A 266 8.21 37.48 -20.86
N SER A 267 7.99 37.24 -22.16
CA SER A 267 8.31 38.21 -23.22
C SER A 267 7.32 38.17 -24.39
N GLU A 268 6.63 39.29 -24.62
CA GLU A 268 5.94 39.80 -25.82
C GLU A 268 5.15 38.85 -26.76
N LYS A 269 3.89 39.25 -27.07
CA LYS A 269 3.01 38.57 -28.04
C LYS A 269 3.33 38.98 -29.49
N PRO A 270 3.70 38.06 -30.40
CA PRO A 270 3.59 38.29 -31.84
C PRO A 270 2.13 38.18 -32.30
N LYS A 271 1.72 38.97 -33.30
CA LYS A 271 0.33 39.00 -33.80
C LYS A 271 0.03 37.85 -34.77
N GLU A 272 -1.22 37.40 -34.81
CA GLU A 272 -1.70 36.35 -35.74
C GLU A 272 -1.36 36.67 -37.21
N LYS A 273 -0.78 35.71 -37.93
CA LYS A 273 -1.11 35.45 -39.35
C LYS A 273 -1.21 33.95 -39.61
N LYS A 274 -2.42 33.49 -39.92
CA LYS A 274 -2.72 32.11 -40.28
C LYS A 274 -2.14 31.78 -41.66
N LYS A 275 -1.28 30.76 -41.73
CA LYS A 275 -1.18 29.90 -42.92
C LYS A 275 -1.16 28.44 -42.46
N LYS A 276 -2.15 27.67 -42.91
CA LYS A 276 -2.10 26.21 -42.80
C LYS A 276 -1.00 25.73 -43.74
N ASN A 277 -0.17 24.82 -43.27
CA ASN A 277 0.15 23.62 -44.02
C ASN A 277 0.06 22.43 -43.06
N LYS A 278 -0.13 21.26 -43.64
CA LYS A 278 -0.42 20.00 -42.96
C LYS A 278 0.71 19.05 -43.36
N ASP A 279 1.34 18.39 -42.39
CA ASP A 279 1.51 16.93 -42.36
C ASP A 279 2.38 16.43 -41.19
N GLN A 280 2.04 15.22 -40.75
CA GLN A 280 2.83 14.20 -40.03
C GLN A 280 3.56 14.51 -38.70
N ASP A 281 2.97 13.96 -37.63
CA ASP A 281 3.62 13.11 -36.61
C ASP A 281 4.80 13.63 -35.76
N SER A 282 4.44 14.33 -34.67
CA SER A 282 4.86 13.86 -33.33
C SER A 282 3.81 14.17 -32.26
N ASN A 283 3.66 13.31 -31.24
CA ASN A 283 2.64 13.47 -30.19
C ASN A 283 2.99 14.67 -29.27
N LEU A 284 2.33 15.81 -29.48
CA LEU A 284 2.33 16.93 -28.53
C LEU A 284 1.55 16.55 -27.25
N LEU A 285 2.27 16.16 -26.21
CA LEU A 285 1.73 15.88 -24.88
C LEU A 285 1.40 17.18 -24.14
N SER A 286 0.24 17.77 -24.43
CA SER A 286 -0.31 18.89 -23.67
C SER A 286 -0.65 18.49 -22.22
N PRO A 287 -0.69 19.43 -21.25
CA PRO A 287 -1.13 19.13 -19.87
C PRO A 287 -2.49 18.43 -19.84
N THR A 288 -3.41 18.86 -20.73
CA THR A 288 -4.76 18.32 -20.87
C THR A 288 -4.81 16.89 -21.43
N THR A 289 -3.87 16.48 -22.28
CA THR A 289 -3.79 15.10 -22.77
C THR A 289 -3.05 14.20 -21.78
N ILE A 290 -2.06 14.74 -21.05
CA ILE A 290 -1.42 14.06 -19.91
C ILE A 290 -2.47 13.77 -18.83
N ALA A 291 -3.24 14.76 -18.38
CA ALA A 291 -4.29 14.60 -17.38
C ALA A 291 -5.32 13.51 -17.75
N LYS A 292 -5.82 13.53 -19.00
CA LYS A 292 -6.77 12.51 -19.50
C LYS A 292 -6.14 11.11 -19.60
N ARG A 293 -4.84 11.00 -19.87
CA ARG A 293 -4.12 9.70 -19.93
C ARG A 293 -3.58 9.24 -18.56
N MET A 294 -3.51 10.12 -17.57
CA MET A 294 -2.97 9.84 -16.23
C MET A 294 -3.70 8.67 -15.56
N LYS A 295 -5.05 8.69 -15.55
CA LYS A 295 -5.86 7.63 -14.92
C LYS A 295 -5.57 6.25 -15.51
N LEU A 296 -5.35 6.17 -16.82
CA LEU A 296 -4.98 4.95 -17.52
C LEU A 296 -3.55 4.49 -17.17
N LYS A 297 -2.59 5.41 -16.99
CA LYS A 297 -1.22 5.08 -16.59
C LYS A 297 -1.10 4.66 -15.13
N PHE A 298 -1.79 5.34 -14.22
CA PHE A 298 -2.00 4.89 -12.83
C PHE A 298 -2.54 3.45 -12.80
N THR A 299 -3.62 3.20 -13.55
CA THR A 299 -4.27 1.88 -13.66
C THR A 299 -3.30 0.80 -14.16
N LYS A 300 -2.50 1.09 -15.20
CA LYS A 300 -1.53 0.11 -15.74
C LYS A 300 -0.36 -0.13 -14.79
N ALA A 301 0.16 0.88 -14.12
CA ALA A 301 1.25 0.73 -13.16
C ALA A 301 0.84 -0.17 -11.99
N TRP A 302 -0.28 0.15 -11.32
CA TRP A 302 -0.80 -0.64 -10.20
C TRP A 302 -1.20 -2.07 -10.60
N ILE A 303 -1.91 -2.27 -11.72
CA ILE A 303 -2.32 -3.63 -12.12
C ILE A 303 -1.14 -4.48 -12.59
N SER A 304 -0.08 -3.88 -13.14
CA SER A 304 1.16 -4.63 -13.41
C SER A 304 1.82 -5.01 -12.09
N PHE A 305 1.94 -4.07 -11.14
CA PHE A 305 2.58 -4.32 -9.85
C PHE A 305 1.89 -5.44 -9.05
N LEU A 306 0.55 -5.44 -9.01
CA LEU A 306 -0.26 -6.43 -8.30
C LEU A 306 -0.25 -7.85 -8.93
N ARG A 307 0.47 -8.06 -10.04
CA ARG A 307 0.74 -9.39 -10.62
C ARG A 307 2.03 -10.02 -10.13
N LEU A 308 2.96 -9.23 -9.61
CA LEU A 308 4.22 -9.74 -9.08
C LEU A 308 3.97 -10.60 -7.82
N PRO A 309 4.85 -11.57 -7.51
CA PRO A 309 4.84 -12.26 -6.23
C PRO A 309 5.23 -11.27 -5.11
N LEU A 310 4.25 -10.62 -4.50
CA LEU A 310 4.49 -9.58 -3.50
C LEU A 310 4.94 -10.18 -2.16
N PRO A 311 6.00 -9.63 -1.52
CA PRO A 311 6.37 -9.94 -0.15
C PRO A 311 5.21 -9.80 0.82
N LEU A 312 5.13 -10.69 1.82
CA LEU A 312 3.96 -10.88 2.67
C LEU A 312 3.62 -9.68 3.57
N ASP A 313 4.56 -8.78 3.83
CA ASP A 313 4.35 -7.49 4.47
C ASP A 313 3.78 -6.43 3.50
N VAL A 314 4.42 -6.24 2.35
CA VAL A 314 3.96 -5.35 1.27
C VAL A 314 2.53 -5.72 0.83
N TYR A 315 2.28 -7.02 0.62
CA TYR A 315 0.97 -7.57 0.23
C TYR A 315 -0.13 -7.24 1.26
N LYS A 316 0.19 -7.31 2.56
CA LYS A 316 -0.75 -6.91 3.63
C LYS A 316 -0.98 -5.40 3.62
N GLU A 317 0.05 -4.59 3.46
CA GLU A 317 -0.09 -3.13 3.46
C GLU A 317 -0.90 -2.60 2.26
N VAL A 318 -0.69 -3.20 1.09
CA VAL A 318 -1.54 -3.03 -0.10
C VAL A 318 -2.99 -3.34 0.24
N LEU A 319 -3.30 -4.53 0.77
CA LEU A 319 -4.68 -4.90 1.13
C LEU A 319 -5.30 -4.02 2.22
N ALA A 320 -4.48 -3.40 3.09
CA ALA A 320 -4.95 -2.45 4.10
C ALA A 320 -5.35 -1.07 3.55
N SER A 321 -4.91 -0.72 2.33
CA SER A 321 -4.98 0.66 1.80
C SER A 321 -5.69 0.78 0.44
N ILE A 322 -5.64 -0.27 -0.39
CA ILE A 322 -6.08 -0.28 -1.81
C ILE A 322 -7.54 0.18 -2.01
N HIS A 323 -8.43 0.01 -1.03
CA HIS A 323 -9.82 0.48 -1.06
C HIS A 323 -9.97 2.01 -0.96
N GLN A 324 -9.00 2.70 -0.34
CA GLN A 324 -8.96 4.15 -0.19
C GLN A 324 -8.03 4.81 -1.21
N THR A 325 -6.85 4.25 -1.43
CA THR A 325 -5.77 4.90 -2.21
C THR A 325 -5.82 4.57 -3.70
N VAL A 326 -6.26 3.37 -4.09
CA VAL A 326 -6.14 2.88 -5.47
C VAL A 326 -7.50 2.75 -6.16
N ILE A 327 -8.45 1.99 -5.60
CA ILE A 327 -9.76 1.71 -6.22
C ILE A 327 -10.48 2.98 -6.70
N PRO A 328 -10.59 4.07 -5.91
CA PRO A 328 -11.27 5.29 -6.35
C PRO A 328 -10.64 5.98 -7.57
N HIS A 329 -9.40 5.61 -7.93
CA HIS A 329 -8.57 6.22 -8.96
C HIS A 329 -8.31 5.30 -10.17
N LEU A 330 -8.70 4.02 -10.11
CA LEU A 330 -8.60 3.10 -11.26
C LEU A 330 -9.62 3.43 -12.37
N SER A 331 -9.22 3.25 -13.63
CA SER A 331 -10.10 3.41 -14.80
C SER A 331 -11.13 2.29 -14.92
N ASN A 332 -10.78 1.07 -14.52
CA ASN A 332 -11.69 -0.07 -14.38
C ASN A 332 -11.30 -0.87 -13.12
N PRO A 333 -11.97 -0.65 -11.98
CA PRO A 333 -11.68 -1.36 -10.73
C PRO A 333 -11.96 -2.87 -10.77
N ALA A 334 -12.85 -3.35 -11.66
CA ALA A 334 -13.20 -4.77 -11.76
C ALA A 334 -12.00 -5.67 -12.14
N MET A 335 -10.94 -5.11 -12.73
CA MET A 335 -9.67 -5.83 -12.96
C MET A 335 -8.95 -6.28 -11.68
N LEU A 336 -9.38 -5.83 -10.49
CA LEU A 336 -8.90 -6.34 -9.20
C LEU A 336 -9.67 -7.57 -8.70
N CYS A 337 -10.73 -8.03 -9.41
CA CYS A 337 -11.55 -9.18 -9.04
C CYS A 337 -10.69 -10.40 -8.66
N ASP A 338 -9.87 -10.90 -9.59
CA ASP A 338 -9.12 -12.14 -9.39
C ASP A 338 -8.10 -12.03 -8.24
N PHE A 339 -7.48 -10.86 -8.11
CA PHE A 339 -6.53 -10.56 -7.03
C PHE A 339 -7.25 -10.56 -5.66
N LEU A 340 -8.39 -9.86 -5.54
CA LEU A 340 -9.13 -9.76 -4.28
C LEU A 340 -9.86 -11.05 -3.92
N THR A 341 -10.39 -11.79 -4.90
CA THR A 341 -10.97 -13.13 -4.74
C THR A 341 -9.93 -14.08 -4.17
N LYS A 342 -8.76 -14.23 -4.82
CA LYS A 342 -7.65 -15.05 -4.30
C LYS A 342 -7.20 -14.58 -2.90
N SER A 343 -7.09 -13.28 -2.68
CA SER A 343 -6.73 -12.70 -1.38
C SER A 343 -7.75 -13.02 -0.28
N TYR A 344 -9.04 -13.10 -0.62
CA TYR A 344 -10.13 -13.44 0.28
C TYR A 344 -10.22 -14.96 0.52
N ASP A 345 -9.78 -15.79 -0.43
CA ASP A 345 -9.76 -17.25 -0.30
C ASP A 345 -8.60 -17.80 0.56
N ILE A 346 -7.50 -17.05 0.74
CA ILE A 346 -6.34 -17.43 1.59
C ILE A 346 -6.72 -17.66 3.06
N GLY A 347 -7.71 -16.92 3.58
CA GLY A 347 -8.18 -17.02 4.96
C GLY A 347 -7.51 -16.06 5.95
N GLY A 348 -8.02 -16.10 7.19
CA GLY A 348 -7.45 -15.37 8.32
C GLY A 348 -7.38 -13.86 8.11
N VAL A 349 -6.25 -13.26 8.54
CA VAL A 349 -6.07 -11.80 8.53
C VAL A 349 -6.02 -11.23 7.09
N VAL A 350 -5.55 -12.01 6.11
CA VAL A 350 -5.48 -11.57 4.70
C VAL A 350 -6.89 -11.32 4.15
N SER A 351 -7.80 -12.28 4.34
CA SER A 351 -9.21 -12.13 3.94
C SER A 351 -9.90 -10.95 4.63
N VAL A 352 -9.62 -10.75 5.92
CA VAL A 352 -10.16 -9.62 6.70
C VAL A 352 -9.74 -8.26 6.12
N MET A 353 -8.54 -8.16 5.55
CA MET A 353 -8.05 -6.95 4.90
C MET A 353 -8.65 -6.81 3.49
N ALA A 354 -8.60 -7.87 2.68
CA ALA A 354 -9.17 -7.92 1.33
C ALA A 354 -10.69 -7.63 1.28
N LEU A 355 -11.44 -8.00 2.33
CA LEU A 355 -12.90 -7.81 2.41
C LEU A 355 -13.32 -6.34 2.21
N SER A 356 -12.53 -5.35 2.67
CA SER A 356 -12.85 -3.92 2.47
C SER A 356 -12.87 -3.52 0.99
N SER A 357 -11.98 -4.11 0.19
CA SER A 357 -11.86 -3.84 -1.24
C SER A 357 -12.86 -4.69 -2.05
N LEU A 358 -13.03 -5.95 -1.65
CA LEU A 358 -14.00 -6.88 -2.26
C LEU A 358 -15.43 -6.33 -2.12
N PHE A 359 -15.82 -5.85 -0.93
CA PHE A 359 -17.13 -5.26 -0.71
C PHE A 359 -17.41 -4.06 -1.63
N ILE A 360 -16.44 -3.16 -1.84
CA ILE A 360 -16.59 -2.04 -2.79
C ILE A 360 -16.78 -2.54 -4.23
N LEU A 361 -16.03 -3.58 -4.66
CA LEU A 361 -16.28 -4.16 -5.98
C LEU A 361 -17.70 -4.76 -6.09
N MET A 362 -18.20 -5.40 -5.04
CA MET A 362 -19.56 -5.95 -5.01
C MET A 362 -20.63 -4.84 -5.04
N THR A 363 -20.49 -3.78 -4.25
CA THR A 363 -21.52 -2.73 -4.13
C THR A 363 -21.47 -1.62 -5.17
N GLU A 364 -20.27 -1.24 -5.64
CA GLU A 364 -20.09 -0.11 -6.58
C GLU A 364 -19.77 -0.56 -8.02
N HIS A 365 -19.33 -1.81 -8.20
CA HIS A 365 -18.89 -2.33 -9.51
C HIS A 365 -19.56 -3.64 -9.95
N GLY A 366 -20.58 -4.10 -9.22
CA GLY A 366 -21.43 -5.24 -9.62
C GLY A 366 -20.71 -6.59 -9.63
N LEU A 367 -19.66 -6.77 -8.83
CA LEU A 367 -19.01 -8.07 -8.69
C LEU A 367 -19.88 -9.05 -7.90
N GLU A 368 -20.17 -10.22 -8.47
CA GLU A 368 -20.76 -11.34 -7.75
C GLU A 368 -19.65 -12.28 -7.25
N TYR A 369 -19.49 -12.40 -5.93
CA TYR A 369 -18.61 -13.40 -5.30
C TYR A 369 -19.45 -14.58 -4.78
N PRO A 370 -19.22 -15.83 -5.22
CA PRO A 370 -20.02 -16.99 -4.85
C PRO A 370 -19.87 -17.35 -3.37
N ASN A 371 -20.95 -17.75 -2.71
CA ASN A 371 -20.98 -18.15 -1.29
C ASN A 371 -20.36 -17.12 -0.32
N PHE A 372 -20.40 -15.82 -0.66
CA PHE A 372 -19.84 -14.70 0.13
C PHE A 372 -20.12 -14.80 1.63
N TYR A 373 -21.37 -15.06 2.00
CA TYR A 373 -21.79 -15.13 3.41
C TYR A 373 -21.25 -16.35 4.15
N GLU A 374 -21.02 -17.49 3.48
CA GLU A 374 -20.41 -18.68 4.13
C GLU A 374 -18.95 -18.40 4.48
N LYS A 375 -18.21 -17.75 3.57
CA LYS A 375 -16.84 -17.27 3.82
C LYS A 375 -16.80 -16.20 4.91
N LEU A 376 -17.72 -15.23 4.88
CA LEU A 376 -17.82 -14.18 5.91
C LEU A 376 -18.16 -14.77 7.29
N TYR A 377 -19.01 -15.81 7.33
CA TYR A 377 -19.34 -16.58 8.54
C TYR A 377 -18.14 -17.39 9.04
N ALA A 378 -17.33 -17.96 8.15
CA ALA A 378 -16.11 -18.68 8.51
C ALA A 378 -15.05 -17.77 9.13
N LEU A 379 -14.94 -16.50 8.69
CA LEU A 379 -14.04 -15.50 9.26
C LEU A 379 -14.41 -15.05 10.68
N LEU A 380 -15.60 -15.38 11.19
CA LEU A 380 -15.98 -15.08 12.57
C LEU A 380 -15.32 -16.08 13.54
N VAL A 381 -14.09 -15.74 13.96
CA VAL A 381 -13.28 -16.50 14.95
C VAL A 381 -12.74 -15.56 16.05
N PRO A 382 -12.44 -16.06 17.27
CA PRO A 382 -12.08 -15.19 18.40
C PRO A 382 -10.88 -14.28 18.15
N SER A 383 -9.89 -14.75 17.38
CA SER A 383 -8.68 -13.97 17.04
C SER A 383 -8.95 -12.69 16.25
N VAL A 384 -10.07 -12.61 15.50
CA VAL A 384 -10.46 -11.39 14.79
C VAL A 384 -10.82 -10.27 15.75
N PHE A 385 -11.30 -10.57 16.97
CA PHE A 385 -11.60 -9.54 17.99
C PHE A 385 -10.35 -8.96 18.68
N VAL A 386 -9.16 -9.47 18.35
CA VAL A 386 -7.86 -9.00 18.83
C VAL A 386 -6.98 -8.43 17.69
N ALA A 387 -7.31 -8.72 16.43
CA ALA A 387 -6.53 -8.32 15.25
C ALA A 387 -6.41 -6.80 15.04
N LYS A 388 -5.27 -6.33 14.52
CA LYS A 388 -4.95 -4.90 14.29
C LYS A 388 -6.04 -4.14 13.50
N HIS A 389 -6.67 -4.78 12.51
CA HIS A 389 -7.66 -4.16 11.62
C HIS A 389 -9.13 -4.48 11.99
N ARG A 390 -9.37 -5.07 13.18
CA ARG A 390 -10.70 -5.54 13.63
C ARG A 390 -11.81 -4.49 13.60
N ALA A 391 -11.48 -3.22 13.89
CA ALA A 391 -12.48 -2.16 13.90
C ALA A 391 -13.15 -2.00 12.53
N ARG A 392 -12.34 -2.02 11.46
CA ARG A 392 -12.81 -1.94 10.09
C ARG A 392 -13.62 -3.19 9.69
N PHE A 393 -13.18 -4.37 10.11
CA PHE A 393 -13.91 -5.63 9.87
C PHE A 393 -15.30 -5.61 10.50
N LEU A 394 -15.42 -5.19 11.77
CA LEU A 394 -16.69 -5.22 12.50
C LEU A 394 -17.70 -4.18 11.98
N GLN A 395 -17.21 -3.00 11.54
CA GLN A 395 -18.01 -2.02 10.80
C GLN A 395 -18.51 -2.58 9.46
N LEU A 396 -17.65 -3.32 8.76
CA LEU A 396 -17.96 -3.88 7.44
C LEU A 396 -18.91 -5.08 7.52
N LEU A 397 -18.77 -5.90 8.57
CA LEU A 397 -19.71 -6.97 8.91
C LEU A 397 -21.14 -6.44 9.09
N ASP A 398 -21.32 -5.31 9.80
CA ASP A 398 -22.62 -4.64 9.89
C ASP A 398 -23.13 -4.16 8.53
N ALA A 399 -22.26 -3.60 7.69
CA ALA A 399 -22.64 -3.16 6.34
C ALA A 399 -23.08 -4.32 5.43
N CYS A 400 -22.38 -5.47 5.48
CA CYS A 400 -22.77 -6.69 4.77
C CYS A 400 -24.11 -7.28 5.27
N LEU A 401 -24.40 -7.14 6.56
CA LEU A 401 -25.61 -7.61 7.23
C LEU A 401 -26.67 -6.50 7.42
N ARG A 402 -26.59 -5.41 6.63
CA ARG A 402 -27.54 -4.28 6.69
C ARG A 402 -28.76 -4.46 5.81
N SER A 403 -28.71 -5.35 4.81
CA SER A 403 -29.79 -5.55 3.85
C SER A 403 -31.02 -6.15 4.53
N SER A 404 -32.17 -5.48 4.42
CA SER A 404 -33.45 -5.99 4.91
C SER A 404 -33.94 -7.24 4.16
N LEU A 405 -33.39 -7.52 2.98
CA LEU A 405 -33.69 -8.70 2.16
C LEU A 405 -32.87 -9.94 2.56
N LEU A 406 -32.07 -9.86 3.62
CA LEU A 406 -31.25 -10.97 4.11
C LEU A 406 -32.15 -12.12 4.64
N PRO A 407 -31.95 -13.38 4.20
CA PRO A 407 -32.77 -14.50 4.65
C PRO A 407 -32.69 -14.75 6.16
N ALA A 408 -33.83 -15.07 6.79
CA ALA A 408 -33.91 -15.24 8.25
C ALA A 408 -32.94 -16.29 8.80
N TYR A 409 -32.75 -17.42 8.11
CA TYR A 409 -31.79 -18.47 8.53
C TYR A 409 -30.34 -17.97 8.59
N LEU A 410 -29.99 -17.01 7.74
CA LEU A 410 -28.67 -16.41 7.65
C LEU A 410 -28.49 -15.39 8.78
N ALA A 411 -29.46 -14.50 8.97
CA ALA A 411 -29.50 -13.56 10.10
C ALA A 411 -29.44 -14.29 11.45
N ALA A 412 -30.16 -15.40 11.60
CA ALA A 412 -30.12 -16.26 12.79
C ALA A 412 -28.74 -16.91 12.98
N SER A 413 -28.15 -17.48 11.91
CA SER A 413 -26.83 -18.11 11.97
C SER A 413 -25.75 -17.13 12.41
N PHE A 414 -25.71 -15.92 11.85
CA PHE A 414 -24.77 -14.88 12.26
C PHE A 414 -25.02 -14.43 13.70
N THR A 415 -26.28 -14.17 14.09
CA THR A 415 -26.65 -13.78 15.46
C THR A 415 -26.19 -14.81 16.50
N LYS A 416 -26.46 -16.10 16.26
CA LYS A 416 -26.12 -17.21 17.19
C LYS A 416 -24.63 -17.58 17.16
N LYS A 417 -23.92 -17.39 16.04
CA LYS A 417 -22.44 -17.51 16.04
C LYS A 417 -21.78 -16.36 16.80
N LEU A 418 -22.29 -15.13 16.64
CA LEU A 418 -21.84 -13.98 17.41
C LEU A 418 -22.12 -14.18 18.92
N SER A 419 -23.30 -14.70 19.31
CA SER A 419 -23.59 -14.99 20.73
C SER A 419 -22.62 -16.02 21.33
N ARG A 420 -22.32 -17.14 20.64
CA ARG A 420 -21.29 -18.08 21.10
C ARG A 420 -19.89 -17.46 21.18
N LEU A 421 -19.50 -16.63 20.21
CA LEU A 421 -18.21 -15.92 20.25
C LEU A 421 -18.11 -14.95 21.42
N SER A 422 -19.23 -14.34 21.85
CA SER A 422 -19.28 -13.33 22.93
C SER A 422 -18.75 -13.82 24.29
N LEU A 423 -18.77 -15.14 24.51
CA LEU A 423 -18.24 -15.82 25.70
C LEU A 423 -16.72 -16.01 25.69
N SER A 424 -16.08 -15.83 24.54
CA SER A 424 -14.67 -16.19 24.27
C SER A 424 -13.77 -15.01 23.92
N VAL A 425 -14.33 -13.80 23.88
CA VAL A 425 -13.65 -12.57 23.44
C VAL A 425 -13.45 -11.59 24.61
N PRO A 426 -12.51 -10.63 24.50
CA PRO A 426 -12.42 -9.52 25.45
C PRO A 426 -13.74 -8.75 25.62
N PRO A 427 -13.98 -8.07 26.76
CA PRO A 427 -15.22 -7.34 27.01
C PRO A 427 -15.57 -6.30 25.93
N SER A 428 -14.58 -5.68 25.28
CA SER A 428 -14.85 -4.77 24.17
C SER A 428 -15.28 -5.48 22.88
N GLY A 429 -14.86 -6.74 22.68
CA GLY A 429 -15.45 -7.62 21.67
C GLY A 429 -16.90 -7.95 22.01
N SER A 430 -17.20 -8.29 23.26
CA SER A 430 -18.58 -8.54 23.73
C SER A 430 -19.48 -7.32 23.54
N LEU A 431 -19.01 -6.10 23.83
CA LEU A 431 -19.76 -4.86 23.55
C LEU A 431 -20.10 -4.70 22.06
N VAL A 432 -19.14 -4.90 21.15
CA VAL A 432 -19.40 -4.81 19.69
C VAL A 432 -20.37 -5.91 19.25
N ILE A 433 -20.25 -7.12 19.79
CA ILE A 433 -21.17 -8.23 19.51
C ILE A 433 -22.59 -7.89 19.97
N THR A 434 -22.78 -7.35 21.18
CA THR A 434 -24.10 -6.91 21.67
C THR A 434 -24.71 -5.85 20.75
N ALA A 435 -23.92 -4.89 20.26
CA ALA A 435 -24.38 -3.88 19.29
C ALA A 435 -24.77 -4.49 17.93
N LEU A 436 -24.00 -5.46 17.42
CA LEU A 436 -24.32 -6.18 16.18
C LEU A 436 -25.60 -7.01 16.32
N ILE A 437 -25.77 -7.73 17.43
CA ILE A 437 -26.95 -8.55 17.72
C ILE A 437 -28.20 -7.67 17.89
N TYR A 438 -28.08 -6.54 18.61
CA TYR A 438 -29.13 -5.54 18.72
C TYR A 438 -29.60 -5.06 17.34
N ASN A 439 -28.66 -4.70 16.45
CA ASN A 439 -28.97 -4.27 15.09
C ASN A 439 -29.63 -5.39 14.27
N LEU A 440 -29.14 -6.63 14.34
CA LEU A 440 -29.71 -7.78 13.62
C LEU A 440 -31.16 -8.08 14.02
N LEU A 441 -31.45 -8.14 15.32
CA LEU A 441 -32.80 -8.36 15.85
C LEU A 441 -33.75 -7.21 15.45
N ARG A 442 -33.31 -5.95 15.55
CA ARG A 442 -34.10 -4.77 15.15
C ARG A 442 -34.37 -4.70 13.63
N ARG A 443 -33.42 -5.15 12.81
CA ARG A 443 -33.56 -5.21 11.34
C ARG A 443 -34.45 -6.38 10.89
N HIS A 444 -34.35 -7.53 11.56
CA HIS A 444 -35.03 -8.79 11.19
C HIS A 444 -35.90 -9.34 12.34
N PRO A 445 -37.11 -8.79 12.60
CA PRO A 445 -38.00 -9.28 13.66
C PRO A 445 -38.33 -10.78 13.61
N THR A 446 -38.21 -11.41 12.43
CA THR A 446 -38.38 -12.86 12.24
C THR A 446 -37.39 -13.71 13.03
N ILE A 447 -36.25 -13.17 13.50
CA ILE A 447 -35.30 -13.87 14.36
C ILE A 447 -35.43 -13.51 15.85
N ASN A 448 -36.42 -12.72 16.25
CA ASN A 448 -36.65 -12.40 17.67
C ASN A 448 -37.09 -13.64 18.49
N HIS A 449 -37.57 -14.69 17.83
CA HIS A 449 -37.83 -16.00 18.45
C HIS A 449 -36.57 -16.67 19.03
N LEU A 450 -35.36 -16.17 18.72
CA LEU A 450 -34.12 -16.62 19.36
C LEU A 450 -33.98 -16.05 20.78
N VAL A 451 -34.64 -14.93 21.08
CA VAL A 451 -34.65 -14.26 22.40
C VAL A 451 -35.84 -14.71 23.24
N HIS A 452 -37.02 -14.84 22.64
CA HIS A 452 -38.25 -15.24 23.33
C HIS A 452 -39.02 -16.29 22.53
N GLN A 453 -39.27 -17.46 23.14
CA GLN A 453 -40.07 -18.53 22.55
C GLN A 453 -41.31 -18.76 23.40
N GLU A 454 -42.48 -18.50 22.81
CA GLU A 454 -43.75 -18.92 23.40
C GLU A 454 -43.86 -20.45 23.31
N PRO A 455 -44.23 -21.15 24.40
CA PRO A 455 -44.42 -22.59 24.36
C PRO A 455 -45.67 -22.93 23.54
N VAL A 456 -45.51 -23.72 22.48
CA VAL A 456 -46.64 -24.19 21.67
C VAL A 456 -47.42 -25.25 22.45
N GLU A 457 -48.51 -24.84 23.11
CA GLU A 457 -49.32 -25.73 23.96
C GLU A 457 -50.02 -26.84 23.15
N ASN A 458 -50.36 -26.55 21.89
CA ASN A 458 -51.15 -27.39 20.97
C ASN A 458 -50.46 -28.69 20.50
N ALA A 459 -49.30 -29.05 21.07
CA ALA A 459 -48.56 -30.26 20.68
C ALA A 459 -49.04 -31.56 21.37
N ASN A 460 -49.93 -31.46 22.37
CA ASN A 460 -50.35 -32.60 23.20
C ASN A 460 -51.80 -33.09 22.96
N GLU A 461 -52.62 -32.34 22.22
CA GLU A 461 -54.06 -32.62 22.06
C GLU A 461 -54.40 -33.54 20.86
N ALA A 462 -53.40 -33.95 20.07
CA ALA A 462 -53.60 -34.66 18.80
C ALA A 462 -53.33 -36.18 18.83
N ASN A 463 -52.99 -36.76 19.99
CA ASN A 463 -52.68 -38.20 20.16
C ASN A 463 -52.82 -38.65 21.64
N SER A 464 -53.96 -38.35 22.28
CA SER A 464 -54.22 -38.68 23.68
C SER A 464 -55.66 -39.17 23.94
N GLU A 465 -56.21 -40.00 23.05
CA GLU A 465 -57.33 -40.89 23.41
C GLU A 465 -56.74 -42.22 23.95
N ALA A 466 -57.32 -42.73 25.04
CA ALA A 466 -56.82 -43.85 25.86
C ALA A 466 -55.52 -43.59 26.66
N ASP A 467 -55.66 -43.04 27.87
CA ASP A 467 -55.45 -43.81 29.11
C ASP A 467 -55.81 -42.97 30.35
N GLU A 468 -57.03 -43.16 30.86
CA GLU A 468 -57.48 -42.61 32.16
C GLU A 468 -57.15 -43.60 33.30
N ASP A 469 -55.93 -43.55 33.86
CA ASP A 469 -55.71 -43.72 35.32
C ASP A 469 -54.23 -43.55 35.74
N SER A 470 -53.91 -42.51 36.54
CA SER A 470 -52.78 -42.47 37.50
C SER A 470 -52.58 -41.08 38.12
N GLU A 471 -53.34 -40.73 39.18
CA GLU A 471 -53.07 -39.56 40.01
C GLU A 471 -51.82 -39.75 40.91
N SER A 472 -50.59 -39.63 40.38
CA SER A 472 -49.37 -39.52 41.22
C SER A 472 -48.07 -39.15 40.50
N ARG A 473 -48.09 -38.29 39.47
CA ARG A 473 -46.84 -37.73 38.87
C ARG A 473 -46.91 -36.21 38.69
N PRO A 474 -45.87 -35.45 39.10
CA PRO A 474 -45.81 -34.02 38.81
C PRO A 474 -45.69 -33.80 37.29
N LYS A 475 -46.41 -32.80 36.76
CA LYS A 475 -46.41 -32.43 35.33
C LYS A 475 -45.12 -31.66 34.96
N THR A 476 -43.96 -32.28 35.19
CA THR A 476 -42.62 -31.67 35.02
C THR A 476 -41.76 -32.33 33.94
N ASN A 477 -42.35 -33.13 33.05
CA ASN A 477 -41.72 -33.56 31.78
C ASN A 477 -41.63 -32.41 30.75
N LYS A 478 -41.12 -31.24 31.16
CA LYS A 478 -40.53 -30.27 30.24
C LYS A 478 -39.30 -30.94 29.63
N LYS A 479 -39.44 -31.46 28.40
CA LYS A 479 -38.35 -32.09 27.65
C LYS A 479 -37.13 -31.16 27.67
N LEU A 480 -35.98 -31.66 28.11
CA LEU A 480 -34.74 -30.88 28.15
C LEU A 480 -34.45 -30.30 26.76
N GLY A 481 -34.27 -28.99 26.69
CA GLY A 481 -34.06 -28.29 25.43
C GLY A 481 -32.70 -28.64 24.83
N ILE A 482 -32.71 -29.34 23.70
CA ILE A 482 -31.50 -29.64 22.92
C ILE A 482 -31.22 -28.44 22.01
N ASP A 483 -30.06 -27.78 22.15
CA ASP A 483 -29.61 -26.78 21.20
C ASP A 483 -29.19 -27.46 19.89
N TYR A 484 -29.95 -27.22 18.81
CA TYR A 484 -29.66 -27.76 17.48
C TYR A 484 -28.56 -26.97 16.73
N PHE A 485 -27.99 -25.90 17.31
CA PHE A 485 -27.00 -25.07 16.62
C PHE A 485 -25.60 -25.69 16.57
N ASN A 486 -25.17 -26.07 15.36
CA ASN A 486 -23.78 -26.39 15.06
C ASN A 486 -23.04 -25.15 14.54
N SER A 487 -21.94 -24.79 15.20
CA SER A 487 -21.10 -23.63 14.85
C SER A 487 -19.95 -23.96 13.89
N GLN A 488 -19.74 -25.25 13.58
CA GLN A 488 -18.69 -25.72 12.65
C GLN A 488 -19.21 -25.95 11.22
N ASP A 489 -20.53 -26.00 11.00
CA ASP A 489 -21.09 -26.13 9.66
C ASP A 489 -20.82 -24.86 8.83
N THR A 490 -20.28 -25.04 7.63
CA THR A 490 -20.05 -23.95 6.66
C THR A 490 -21.32 -23.57 5.91
N ASP A 491 -22.24 -24.52 5.71
CA ASP A 491 -23.54 -24.29 5.08
C ASP A 491 -24.50 -23.63 6.08
N LEU A 492 -24.73 -22.33 5.86
CA LEU A 492 -25.60 -21.46 6.66
C LEU A 492 -27.05 -21.98 6.79
N LYS A 493 -27.52 -22.87 5.93
CA LYS A 493 -28.86 -23.48 6.00
C LYS A 493 -28.89 -24.68 6.94
N LYS A 494 -27.75 -25.36 7.15
CA LYS A 494 -27.63 -26.58 7.97
C LYS A 494 -27.29 -26.32 9.43
N THR A 495 -26.75 -25.14 9.75
CA THR A 495 -26.32 -24.74 11.12
C THR A 495 -27.35 -24.97 12.23
N GLY A 496 -28.64 -25.10 11.92
CA GLY A 496 -29.70 -25.29 12.92
C GLY A 496 -30.11 -24.03 13.69
N ALA A 497 -29.55 -22.85 13.37
CA ALA A 497 -29.70 -21.63 14.17
C ALA A 497 -31.16 -21.18 14.40
N MET A 498 -32.07 -21.40 13.44
CA MET A 498 -33.52 -21.13 13.57
C MET A 498 -34.25 -22.05 14.57
N ARG A 499 -33.56 -23.01 15.18
CA ARG A 499 -34.10 -23.97 16.18
C ARG A 499 -33.34 -23.87 17.51
N SER A 500 -32.73 -22.73 17.77
CA SER A 500 -31.90 -22.41 18.94
C SER A 500 -32.49 -21.21 19.72
N SER A 501 -31.97 -20.94 20.92
CA SER A 501 -32.09 -19.65 21.59
C SER A 501 -30.71 -19.02 21.86
N LEU A 502 -30.65 -17.75 22.28
CA LEU A 502 -29.44 -16.98 22.57
C LEU A 502 -29.03 -17.03 24.05
N TRP A 503 -29.00 -18.22 24.66
CA TRP A 503 -28.59 -18.40 26.06
C TRP A 503 -27.24 -17.75 26.41
N GLU A 504 -26.33 -17.63 25.44
CA GLU A 504 -25.04 -16.98 25.67
C GLU A 504 -25.21 -15.49 26.03
N ILE A 505 -26.20 -14.82 25.46
CA ILE A 505 -26.53 -13.41 25.78
C ILE A 505 -27.16 -13.31 27.17
N ASP A 506 -27.99 -14.27 27.58
CA ASP A 506 -28.52 -14.33 28.95
C ASP A 506 -27.38 -14.47 29.97
N THR A 507 -26.38 -15.33 29.72
CA THR A 507 -25.21 -15.43 30.61
C THR A 507 -24.41 -14.13 30.71
N LEU A 508 -24.34 -13.32 29.64
CA LEU A 508 -23.67 -12.01 29.67
C LEU A 508 -24.38 -10.96 30.54
N ARG A 509 -25.63 -11.17 30.98
CA ARG A 509 -26.25 -10.31 32.02
C ARG A 509 -25.40 -10.27 33.30
N HIS A 510 -24.72 -11.36 33.62
CA HIS A 510 -23.87 -11.52 34.80
C HIS A 510 -22.38 -11.29 34.51
N HIS A 511 -22.04 -10.71 33.36
CA HIS A 511 -20.66 -10.47 32.95
C HIS A 511 -19.94 -9.45 33.85
N TYR A 512 -18.72 -9.80 34.28
CA TYR A 512 -17.94 -9.05 35.29
C TYR A 512 -17.70 -7.57 34.96
N CYS A 513 -17.60 -7.21 33.68
CA CYS A 513 -17.45 -5.83 33.22
C CYS A 513 -18.84 -5.14 33.14
N PRO A 514 -19.17 -4.17 34.01
CA PRO A 514 -20.53 -3.62 34.11
C PRO A 514 -21.10 -2.97 32.84
N PRO A 515 -20.30 -2.33 31.95
CA PRO A 515 -20.78 -1.88 30.65
C PRO A 515 -21.38 -2.99 29.77
N VAL A 516 -20.85 -4.22 29.82
CA VAL A 516 -21.38 -5.35 29.05
C VAL A 516 -22.74 -5.77 29.60
N SER A 517 -22.80 -6.05 30.90
CA SER A 517 -24.04 -6.42 31.62
C SER A 517 -25.17 -5.42 31.37
N ARG A 518 -24.90 -4.11 31.52
CA ARG A 518 -25.89 -3.04 31.28
C ARG A 518 -26.34 -2.94 29.82
N PHE A 519 -25.44 -3.21 28.86
CA PHE A 519 -25.80 -3.14 27.45
C PHE A 519 -26.65 -4.35 27.03
N VAL A 520 -26.40 -5.53 27.60
CA VAL A 520 -27.25 -6.72 27.39
C VAL A 520 -28.69 -6.47 27.83
N SER A 521 -28.92 -5.75 28.94
CA SER A 521 -30.29 -5.36 29.36
C SER A 521 -31.06 -4.53 28.31
N SER A 522 -30.40 -3.89 27.34
CA SER A 522 -31.12 -3.19 26.26
C SER A 522 -31.86 -4.14 25.31
N LEU A 523 -31.42 -5.40 25.20
CA LEU A 523 -32.05 -6.46 24.40
C LEU A 523 -33.35 -7.00 25.02
N GLU A 524 -33.68 -6.58 26.25
CA GLU A 524 -34.93 -6.90 26.94
C GLU A 524 -36.09 -6.00 26.49
N THR A 525 -35.76 -4.87 25.85
CA THR A 525 -36.75 -3.96 25.28
C THR A 525 -37.25 -4.49 23.94
N ASP A 526 -38.53 -4.29 23.63
CA ASP A 526 -39.10 -4.70 22.34
C ASP A 526 -38.48 -3.90 21.18
N LEU A 527 -37.51 -4.53 20.52
CA LEU A 527 -36.75 -3.94 19.42
C LEU A 527 -37.60 -3.71 18.16
N THR A 528 -38.79 -4.30 18.05
CA THR A 528 -39.70 -4.06 16.92
C THR A 528 -40.30 -2.67 16.93
N ILE A 529 -40.39 -2.02 18.10
CA ILE A 529 -40.93 -0.66 18.27
C ILE A 529 -39.89 0.38 17.82
N ARG A 530 -39.70 0.51 16.51
CA ARG A 530 -38.71 1.40 15.86
C ARG A 530 -38.84 2.89 16.21
N ALA A 531 -39.96 3.33 16.79
CA ALA A 531 -40.15 4.68 17.32
C ALA A 531 -39.49 4.89 18.70
N LYS A 532 -39.18 3.81 19.43
CA LYS A 532 -38.49 3.82 20.73
C LYS A 532 -37.05 3.32 20.63
N THR A 533 -36.68 2.65 19.53
CA THR A 533 -35.35 2.03 19.35
C THR A 533 -34.62 2.62 18.14
N THR A 534 -33.37 3.04 18.33
CA THR A 534 -32.44 3.49 17.28
C THR A 534 -31.39 2.42 16.99
N GLU A 535 -30.80 2.39 15.79
CA GLU A 535 -29.69 1.47 15.51
C GLU A 535 -28.40 1.92 16.20
N MET A 536 -27.62 0.95 16.68
CA MET A 536 -26.35 1.17 17.35
C MET A 536 -25.27 1.43 16.29
N LYS A 537 -24.54 2.53 16.42
CA LYS A 537 -23.37 2.80 15.58
C LYS A 537 -22.25 1.84 15.97
N ILE A 538 -21.96 0.87 15.12
CA ILE A 538 -20.88 -0.09 15.36
C ILE A 538 -19.51 0.59 15.44
N GLU A 539 -19.34 1.72 14.74
CA GLU A 539 -18.16 2.59 14.79
C GLU A 539 -17.75 2.94 16.23
N ASP A 540 -18.71 3.40 17.04
CA ASP A 540 -18.54 3.87 18.43
C ASP A 540 -17.96 2.77 19.35
N PHE A 541 -18.23 1.49 19.06
CA PHE A 541 -17.74 0.35 19.83
C PHE A 541 -16.50 -0.32 19.21
N SER A 542 -16.40 -0.31 17.87
CA SER A 542 -15.47 -1.14 17.08
C SER A 542 -13.98 -0.94 17.38
N SER A 543 -13.60 0.25 17.88
CA SER A 543 -12.25 0.60 18.28
C SER A 543 -11.90 0.23 19.73
N GLY A 544 -12.90 0.00 20.58
CA GLY A 544 -12.76 -0.13 22.03
C GLY A 544 -11.82 -1.24 22.49
N SER A 545 -10.99 -0.97 23.49
CA SER A 545 -9.95 -1.87 24.00
C SER A 545 -9.97 -1.92 25.54
N TYR A 546 -9.14 -2.78 26.14
CA TYR A 546 -8.93 -2.75 27.59
C TYR A 546 -8.47 -1.36 28.07
N ALA A 547 -7.65 -0.65 27.29
CA ALA A 547 -7.19 0.69 27.62
C ALA A 547 -8.30 1.75 27.55
N THR A 548 -9.28 1.62 26.64
CA THR A 548 -10.42 2.55 26.63
C THR A 548 -11.34 2.29 27.83
N ILE A 549 -11.71 1.04 28.09
CA ILE A 549 -12.57 0.64 29.22
C ILE A 549 -11.94 1.07 30.56
N PHE A 550 -10.65 0.82 30.75
CA PHE A 550 -9.91 1.24 31.95
C PHE A 550 -9.83 2.76 32.08
N GLY A 551 -9.56 3.47 30.98
CA GLY A 551 -9.54 4.93 30.96
C GLY A 551 -10.91 5.55 31.26
N ASP A 552 -12.01 4.95 30.81
CA ASP A 552 -13.37 5.41 31.09
C ASP A 552 -13.76 5.19 32.56
N GLU A 553 -13.37 4.07 33.17
CA GLU A 553 -13.62 3.83 34.59
C GLU A 553 -12.74 4.74 35.48
N ILE A 554 -11.51 5.08 35.08
CA ILE A 554 -10.70 6.12 35.77
C ILE A 554 -11.33 7.51 35.64
N ARG A 555 -11.92 7.85 34.48
CA ARG A 555 -12.63 9.13 34.27
C ARG A 555 -13.96 9.21 35.00
N ARG A 556 -14.49 8.10 35.51
CA ARG A 556 -15.81 8.00 36.14
C ARG A 556 -15.82 8.75 37.48
N ARG A 557 -16.63 9.81 37.58
CA ARG A 557 -16.84 10.55 38.83
C ARG A 557 -17.62 9.69 39.84
N VAL A 558 -16.89 9.04 40.74
CA VAL A 558 -17.43 8.28 41.87
C VAL A 558 -18.01 9.25 42.91
N LYS A 559 -19.31 9.15 43.21
CA LYS A 559 -20.01 10.01 44.18
C LYS A 559 -19.79 9.61 45.65
N GLN A 560 -19.41 8.36 45.90
CA GLN A 560 -19.25 7.77 47.23
C GLN A 560 -18.14 6.71 47.12
N VAL A 561 -17.14 6.76 48.00
CA VAL A 561 -16.06 5.77 48.02
C VAL A 561 -16.66 4.37 48.28
N PRO A 562 -16.43 3.38 47.41
CA PRO A 562 -16.90 2.02 47.62
C PRO A 562 -16.04 1.33 48.68
N LEU A 563 -16.39 1.53 49.94
CA LEU A 563 -15.89 0.71 51.04
C LEU A 563 -16.43 -0.71 50.89
N ALA A 564 -15.60 -1.71 51.17
CA ALA A 564 -16.02 -3.12 51.23
C ALA A 564 -16.89 -3.35 52.48
N PHE A 565 -18.17 -2.97 52.40
CA PHE A 565 -19.10 -3.07 53.51
C PHE A 565 -19.64 -4.51 53.64
N TYR A 566 -18.83 -5.38 54.25
CA TYR A 566 -19.29 -6.67 54.72
C TYR A 566 -20.41 -6.49 55.76
N LYS A 567 -21.51 -7.25 55.64
CA LYS A 567 -22.65 -7.15 56.59
C LYS A 567 -22.28 -7.53 58.03
N ALA A 568 -21.28 -8.40 58.18
CA ALA A 568 -20.49 -8.60 59.38
C ALA A 568 -19.03 -8.57 58.95
N VAL A 569 -18.15 -7.93 59.73
CA VAL A 569 -16.72 -7.86 59.39
C VAL A 569 -16.11 -9.26 59.50
N PRO A 570 -15.48 -9.82 58.45
CA PRO A 570 -14.86 -11.13 58.53
C PRO A 570 -13.69 -11.09 59.52
N THR A 571 -13.64 -12.05 60.44
CA THR A 571 -12.62 -12.15 61.50
C THR A 571 -11.26 -12.62 61.00
N SER A 572 -11.22 -13.22 59.82
CA SER A 572 -10.02 -13.67 59.13
C SER A 572 -10.13 -13.37 57.63
N LEU A 573 -8.99 -13.28 56.93
CA LEU A 573 -8.95 -13.11 55.47
C LEU A 573 -9.24 -14.42 54.71
N PHE A 574 -9.05 -15.54 55.39
CA PHE A 574 -9.22 -16.91 54.93
C PHE A 574 -9.81 -17.73 56.08
N GLU A 575 -10.56 -18.78 55.78
CA GLU A 575 -10.96 -19.79 56.76
C GLU A 575 -9.96 -20.96 56.72
N ASP A 576 -9.74 -21.69 57.82
CA ASP A 576 -8.85 -22.87 57.81
C ASP A 576 -9.36 -23.97 56.84
N SER A 577 -10.66 -23.94 56.53
CA SER A 577 -11.33 -24.72 55.47
C SER A 577 -10.81 -24.43 54.05
N ASP A 578 -10.27 -23.24 53.78
CA ASP A 578 -9.71 -22.87 52.47
C ASP A 578 -8.33 -23.53 52.22
N PHE A 579 -7.65 -23.99 53.27
CA PHE A 579 -6.29 -24.55 53.22
C PHE A 579 -6.22 -25.98 53.79
N PRO A 580 -6.97 -26.95 53.23
CA PRO A 580 -7.02 -28.32 53.74
C PRO A 580 -5.63 -28.96 53.77
N GLY A 581 -5.19 -29.35 54.97
CA GLY A 581 -3.88 -29.97 55.23
C GLY A 581 -2.79 -29.01 55.69
N TRP A 582 -3.05 -27.70 55.80
CA TRP A 582 -2.14 -26.72 56.41
C TRP A 582 -2.55 -26.45 57.86
N THR A 583 -1.57 -26.20 58.74
CA THR A 583 -1.82 -25.88 60.15
C THR A 583 -1.03 -24.65 60.58
N PHE A 584 -1.70 -23.49 60.63
CA PHE A 584 -1.09 -22.20 60.98
C PHE A 584 -0.93 -22.02 62.49
N THR A 585 -0.06 -22.83 63.09
CA THR A 585 0.29 -22.73 64.51
C THR A 585 1.16 -21.49 64.78
N ILE A 586 0.54 -20.37 65.14
CA ILE A 586 1.23 -19.20 65.68
C ILE A 586 1.82 -19.60 67.05
N PRO A 587 3.15 -19.51 67.27
CA PRO A 587 3.72 -19.78 68.58
C PRO A 587 3.24 -18.71 69.57
N GLN A 588 2.53 -19.14 70.62
CA GLN A 588 2.29 -18.29 71.78
C GLN A 588 3.56 -18.27 72.63
N GLU A 589 4.35 -17.19 72.55
CA GLU A 589 5.39 -16.93 73.54
C GLU A 589 4.71 -16.57 74.88
N GLU A 590 4.66 -17.55 75.79
CA GLU A 590 4.06 -17.38 77.12
C GLU A 590 4.88 -16.45 78.03
N GLY A 591 4.68 -15.14 77.84
CA GLY A 591 4.70 -14.15 78.89
C GLY A 591 6.04 -13.79 79.54
N LYS A 592 6.51 -12.57 79.23
CA LYS A 592 6.82 -11.54 80.25
C LYS A 592 6.87 -10.14 79.65
N CYS A 593 6.06 -9.25 80.23
CA CYS A 593 6.40 -7.83 80.36
C CYS A 593 7.13 -7.63 81.69
#